data_AF-A0A9W6QC32-F1
#
_entry.id   AF-A0A9W6QC32-F1
#
_cell.length_a   1.000
_cell.length_b   1.000
_cell.length_c   1.000
_cell.angle_alpha   90.00
_cell.angle_beta   90.00
_cell.angle_gamma   90.00
#
_symmetry.space_group_name_H-M   'P 1'
#
loop_
_entity.id
_entity.type
_entity.pdbx_description
1 polymer ?
#
loop_
_entity_poly.entity_id
_entity_poly.type
_entity_poly.pdbx_seq_one_letter_code
_entity_poly.pdbx_strand_id
1 'polypeptide(L)'
;MSEQELSDVFARAVGSSVPDLGLLVAGATAEGRSIRLRRRLAFTGAVAAVAALAVGGGLLLRPAAAPPAVSAAAPGTGPGTGPAASPSVPARPVTLDRLLPFLPHELALTAWEDTGAAPDGSTGLSVLARFHWASGGDAGTIEVRVQLADEGAQTLIWGHDCREDPAVRACAPVGSGDVSGVNLTLSDDQGRTVNRADLMDPHGVRLVLSATGPTGDAPPLEPSAMGKIAVGLQQTLSADLDAYAARERARRQAVTAVTSPPASPGPALTAVPSGAPGSSRPGSARPGSARPGSGEPTAAGGGGP
;
A
#
# COMPACT_ATOMS: atom_id res chain seq x y z
N MET A 1 31.57 -39.99 19.79
CA MET A 1 31.47 -38.52 19.71
C MET A 1 31.10 -38.02 21.08
N SER A 2 31.95 -37.20 21.67
CA SER A 2 31.72 -36.62 23.00
C SER A 2 30.84 -35.37 22.87
N GLU A 3 30.08 -35.03 23.92
CA GLU A 3 29.21 -33.83 23.92
C GLU A 3 29.98 -32.53 23.66
N GLN A 4 31.28 -32.53 23.95
CA GLN A 4 32.18 -31.41 23.64
C GLN A 4 32.38 -31.20 22.14
N GLU A 5 32.44 -32.25 21.33
CA GLU A 5 32.56 -32.14 19.87
C GLU A 5 31.29 -31.56 19.25
N LEU A 6 30.11 -31.90 19.79
CA LEU A 6 28.84 -31.34 19.30
C LEU A 6 28.69 -29.87 19.68
N SER A 7 29.09 -29.47 20.89
CA SER A 7 29.05 -28.06 21.30
C SER A 7 29.98 -27.19 20.45
N ASP A 8 31.15 -27.71 20.09
CA ASP A 8 32.14 -26.96 19.30
C ASP A 8 31.70 -26.83 17.83
N VAL A 9 31.06 -27.86 17.27
CA VAL A 9 30.43 -27.79 15.93
C VAL A 9 29.26 -26.80 15.91
N PHE A 10 28.43 -26.76 16.96
CA PHE A 10 27.34 -25.78 17.05
C PHE A 10 27.86 -24.34 17.25
N ALA A 11 28.87 -24.13 18.09
CA ALA A 11 29.48 -22.82 18.27
C ALA A 11 30.12 -22.30 16.97
N ARG A 12 30.72 -23.20 16.18
CA ARG A 12 31.35 -22.86 14.90
C ARG A 12 30.35 -22.68 13.77
N ALA A 13 29.21 -23.38 13.79
CA ALA A 13 28.16 -23.26 12.79
C ALA A 13 27.22 -22.06 13.01
N VAL A 14 27.02 -21.62 14.26
CA VAL A 14 26.08 -20.53 14.62
C VAL A 14 26.78 -19.16 14.75
N GLY A 15 28.11 -19.16 14.82
CA GLY A 15 28.96 -18.00 14.54
C GLY A 15 28.52 -16.67 15.15
N SER A 16 28.56 -16.48 16.47
CA SER A 16 28.35 -15.20 17.20
C SER A 16 27.09 -14.37 16.92
N SER A 17 26.27 -14.73 15.93
CA SER A 17 24.99 -14.10 15.60
C SER A 17 23.89 -14.72 16.45
N VAL A 18 23.94 -14.48 17.76
CA VAL A 18 22.75 -14.67 18.61
C VAL A 18 21.86 -13.45 18.35
N PRO A 19 20.72 -13.58 17.64
CA PRO A 19 19.83 -12.46 17.45
C PRO A 19 19.36 -12.00 18.83
N ASP A 20 19.47 -10.70 19.09
CA ASP A 20 19.03 -10.10 20.33
C ASP A 20 17.50 -10.25 20.45
N LEU A 21 17.07 -11.29 21.16
CA LEU A 21 15.67 -11.60 21.42
C LEU A 21 14.98 -10.45 22.19
N GLY A 22 15.75 -9.56 22.83
CA GLY A 22 15.24 -8.34 23.46
C GLY A 22 14.64 -7.35 22.46
N LEU A 23 15.22 -7.21 21.26
CA LEU A 23 14.70 -6.31 20.22
C LEU A 23 13.43 -6.85 19.55
N LEU A 24 13.31 -8.17 19.41
CA LEU A 24 12.09 -8.81 18.87
C LEU A 24 10.89 -8.68 19.83
N VAL A 25 11.11 -8.78 21.14
CA VAL A 25 10.04 -8.60 22.14
C VAL A 25 9.68 -7.11 22.33
N ALA A 26 10.66 -6.20 22.24
CA ALA A 26 10.39 -4.76 22.28
C ALA A 26 9.61 -4.27 21.04
N GLY A 27 9.92 -4.79 19.84
CA GLY A 27 9.18 -4.48 18.61
C GLY A 27 7.71 -4.93 18.66
N ALA A 28 7.44 -6.13 19.19
CA ALA A 28 6.09 -6.69 19.27
C ALA A 28 5.16 -5.94 20.26
N THR A 29 5.71 -5.24 21.26
CA THR A 29 4.90 -4.46 22.22
C THR A 29 4.61 -3.03 21.75
N ALA A 30 5.46 -2.46 20.88
CA ALA A 30 5.23 -1.14 20.28
C ALA A 30 4.07 -1.14 19.26
N GLU A 31 3.88 -2.24 18.53
CA GLU A 31 2.85 -2.35 17.49
C GLU A 31 1.42 -2.49 18.07
N GLY A 32 1.28 -3.04 19.29
CA GLY A 32 -0.02 -3.18 19.96
C GLY A 32 -0.67 -1.88 20.46
N ARG A 33 0.12 -0.80 20.66
CA ARG A 33 -0.38 0.49 21.16
C ARG A 33 -0.96 1.38 20.04
N SER A 34 -0.42 1.31 18.82
CA SER A 34 -0.86 2.14 17.70
C SER A 34 -2.27 1.77 17.20
N ILE A 35 -2.62 0.49 17.25
CA ILE A 35 -3.95 -0.02 16.83
C ILE A 35 -5.06 0.47 17.77
N ARG A 36 -4.80 0.60 19.08
CA ARG A 36 -5.79 1.09 20.05
C ARG A 36 -6.04 2.61 19.92
N LEU A 37 -5.04 3.38 19.53
CA LEU A 37 -5.18 4.83 19.33
C LEU A 37 -5.97 5.17 18.06
N ARG A 38 -5.75 4.43 16.96
CA ARG A 38 -6.52 4.62 15.71
C ARG A 38 -8.02 4.36 15.89
N ARG A 39 -8.40 3.37 16.71
CA ARG A 39 -9.81 3.13 17.04
C ARG A 39 -10.46 4.26 17.83
N ARG A 40 -9.73 4.92 18.74
CA ARG A 40 -10.32 6.01 19.55
C ARG A 40 -10.57 7.28 18.73
N LEU A 41 -9.74 7.59 17.75
CA LEU A 41 -9.92 8.78 16.90
C LEU A 41 -11.06 8.64 15.89
N ALA A 42 -11.33 7.42 15.41
CA ALA A 42 -12.43 7.15 14.48
C ALA A 42 -13.82 7.36 15.14
N PHE A 43 -13.97 7.06 16.43
CA PHE A 43 -15.25 7.22 17.13
C PHE A 43 -15.59 8.69 17.46
N THR A 44 -14.60 9.55 17.67
CA THR A 44 -14.84 10.98 17.97
C THR A 44 -15.20 11.80 16.74
N GLY A 45 -14.71 11.46 15.55
CA GLY A 45 -15.03 12.19 14.31
C GLY A 45 -16.49 12.01 13.84
N ALA A 46 -17.06 10.82 14.05
CA ALA A 46 -18.41 10.49 13.60
C ALA A 46 -19.52 11.27 14.35
N VAL A 47 -19.31 11.60 15.63
CA VAL A 47 -20.32 12.30 16.46
C VAL A 47 -20.44 13.78 16.08
N ALA A 48 -19.34 14.42 15.65
CA ALA A 48 -19.35 15.83 15.26
C ALA A 48 -20.10 16.08 13.93
N ALA A 49 -20.02 15.14 12.98
CA ALA A 49 -20.69 15.27 11.68
C ALA A 49 -22.22 15.21 11.79
N VAL A 50 -22.76 14.38 12.69
CA VAL A 50 -24.20 14.23 12.91
C VAL A 50 -24.81 15.49 13.56
N ALA A 51 -24.05 16.17 14.44
CA ALA A 51 -24.51 17.40 15.07
C ALA A 51 -24.59 18.58 14.07
N ALA A 52 -23.69 18.66 13.09
CA ALA A 52 -23.72 19.72 12.07
C ALA A 52 -24.90 19.55 11.08
N LEU A 53 -25.27 18.31 10.76
CA LEU A 53 -26.35 18.01 9.80
C LEU A 53 -27.75 18.27 10.40
N ALA A 54 -27.91 18.11 11.71
CA ALA A 54 -29.15 18.43 12.42
C ALA A 54 -29.45 19.94 12.49
N VAL A 55 -28.43 20.81 12.45
CA VAL A 55 -28.60 22.27 12.48
C VAL A 55 -28.78 22.87 11.07
N GLY A 56 -28.20 22.25 10.04
CA GLY A 56 -28.28 22.72 8.65
C GLY A 56 -29.60 22.37 7.91
N GLY A 57 -30.29 21.30 8.32
CA GLY A 57 -31.49 20.80 7.61
C GLY A 57 -32.79 21.56 7.86
N GLY A 58 -32.82 22.53 8.79
CA GLY A 58 -34.05 23.21 9.22
C GLY A 58 -34.52 24.39 8.37
N LEU A 59 -33.79 24.78 7.32
CA LEU A 59 -33.97 26.11 6.68
C LEU A 59 -34.60 26.11 5.27
N LEU A 60 -35.12 24.97 4.76
CA LEU A 60 -35.69 24.88 3.41
C LEU A 60 -37.18 24.50 3.33
N LEU A 61 -37.97 24.60 4.41
CA LEU A 61 -39.43 24.50 4.32
C LEU A 61 -40.07 25.89 4.29
N ARG A 62 -40.19 26.42 3.06
CA ARG A 62 -40.95 27.63 2.73
C ARG A 62 -42.45 27.28 2.62
N PRO A 63 -43.36 27.96 3.34
CA PRO A 63 -44.79 27.67 3.27
C PRO A 63 -45.40 28.30 2.01
N ALA A 64 -45.98 27.50 1.13
CA ALA A 64 -46.79 27.96 0.00
C ALA A 64 -48.28 27.71 0.30
N ALA A 65 -49.07 28.75 0.06
CA ALA A 65 -50.49 28.86 0.38
C ALA A 65 -51.40 27.91 -0.42
N ALA A 66 -52.55 27.61 0.18
CA ALA A 66 -53.59 26.67 -0.25
C ALA A 66 -54.30 27.02 -1.58
N PRO A 67 -54.94 26.02 -2.22
CA PRO A 67 -56.39 26.07 -2.46
C PRO A 67 -57.11 24.71 -2.17
N PRO A 68 -58.45 24.63 -2.28
CA PRO A 68 -59.28 23.93 -1.29
C PRO A 68 -59.64 22.47 -1.59
N ALA A 69 -59.86 21.78 -0.46
CA ALA A 69 -60.75 20.65 -0.17
C ALA A 69 -61.45 19.89 -1.31
N VAL A 70 -61.15 18.59 -1.37
CA VAL A 70 -62.16 17.55 -1.57
C VAL A 70 -61.87 16.41 -0.56
N SER A 71 -62.85 16.14 0.30
CA SER A 71 -62.85 15.02 1.26
C SER A 71 -63.28 13.72 0.57
N ALA A 72 -62.58 12.61 0.86
CA ALA A 72 -63.21 11.30 1.04
C ALA A 72 -62.27 10.37 1.82
N ALA A 73 -62.82 9.70 2.81
CA ALA A 73 -62.15 8.94 3.85
C ALA A 73 -61.90 7.46 3.47
N ALA A 74 -60.83 6.89 4.01
CA ALA A 74 -60.71 5.47 4.34
C ALA A 74 -59.63 5.27 5.42
N PRO A 75 -59.86 4.45 6.47
CA PRO A 75 -58.83 4.08 7.44
C PRO A 75 -58.05 2.88 6.91
N GLY A 76 -56.92 3.15 6.26
CA GLY A 76 -55.96 2.14 5.83
C GLY A 76 -54.79 2.07 6.80
N THR A 77 -54.67 0.93 7.48
CA THR A 77 -53.51 0.44 8.23
C THR A 77 -52.18 0.86 7.59
N GLY A 78 -51.37 1.59 8.36
CA GLY A 78 -50.18 2.27 7.87
C GLY A 78 -49.06 1.33 7.39
N PRO A 79 -48.31 1.70 6.35
CA PRO A 79 -46.98 1.15 6.11
C PRO A 79 -46.02 1.82 7.08
N GLY A 80 -45.41 1.01 7.96
CA GLY A 80 -44.33 1.46 8.82
C GLY A 80 -43.24 2.10 7.98
N THR A 81 -42.91 3.35 8.29
CA THR A 81 -41.70 4.03 7.83
C THR A 81 -40.52 3.25 8.37
N GLY A 82 -40.03 2.27 7.59
CA GLY A 82 -38.77 1.61 7.87
C GLY A 82 -37.64 2.65 7.87
N PRO A 83 -36.59 2.47 8.69
CA PRO A 83 -35.46 3.38 8.72
C PRO A 83 -34.87 3.47 7.31
N ALA A 84 -34.86 4.68 6.75
CA ALA A 84 -34.22 4.95 5.47
C ALA A 84 -32.75 4.52 5.60
N ALA A 85 -32.36 3.48 4.87
CA ALA A 85 -30.98 3.02 4.83
C ALA A 85 -30.11 4.19 4.41
N SER A 86 -29.19 4.60 5.30
CA SER A 86 -28.23 5.64 4.98
C SER A 86 -27.40 5.16 3.79
N PRO A 87 -27.20 5.99 2.75
CA PRO A 87 -26.36 5.60 1.63
C PRO A 87 -24.95 5.29 2.16
N SER A 88 -24.53 4.03 2.06
CA SER A 88 -23.18 3.62 2.40
C SER A 88 -22.25 4.18 1.34
N VAL A 89 -21.41 5.15 1.71
CA VAL A 89 -20.35 5.64 0.84
C VAL A 89 -19.42 4.46 0.54
N PRO A 90 -19.17 4.14 -0.74
CA PRO A 90 -18.29 3.03 -1.09
C PRO A 90 -16.90 3.27 -0.50
N ALA A 91 -16.32 2.24 0.09
CA ALA A 91 -14.96 2.30 0.60
C ALA A 91 -14.00 2.53 -0.57
N ARG A 92 -13.09 3.49 -0.42
CA ARG A 92 -12.12 3.84 -1.46
C ARG A 92 -11.14 2.67 -1.68
N PRO A 93 -10.76 2.37 -2.94
CA PRO A 93 -9.79 1.32 -3.22
C PRO A 93 -8.40 1.73 -2.72
N VAL A 94 -7.66 0.76 -2.17
CA VAL A 94 -6.31 0.97 -1.62
C VAL A 94 -5.37 1.58 -2.67
N THR A 95 -5.47 1.16 -3.93
CA THR A 95 -4.68 1.70 -5.05
C THR A 95 -4.86 3.21 -5.20
N LEU A 96 -6.07 3.73 -5.02
CA LEU A 96 -6.33 5.16 -5.09
C LEU A 96 -5.73 5.90 -3.90
N ASP A 97 -5.83 5.35 -2.69
CA ASP A 97 -5.17 5.92 -1.51
C ASP A 97 -3.64 5.94 -1.64
N ARG A 98 -3.05 5.01 -2.39
CA ARG A 98 -1.62 5.01 -2.74
C ARG A 98 -1.28 6.02 -3.83
N LEU A 99 -2.19 6.28 -4.78
CA LEU A 99 -1.97 7.25 -5.85
C LEU A 99 -1.99 8.70 -5.34
N LEU A 100 -2.96 9.04 -4.48
CA LEU A 100 -3.22 10.44 -4.07
C LEU A 100 -2.00 11.21 -3.54
N PRO A 101 -1.08 10.63 -2.74
CA PRO A 101 0.12 11.32 -2.28
C PRO A 101 1.10 11.72 -3.38
N PHE A 102 1.04 11.11 -4.56
CA PHE A 102 1.91 11.42 -5.69
C PHE A 102 1.31 12.47 -6.62
N LEU A 103 0.02 12.77 -6.51
CA LEU A 103 -0.63 13.73 -7.38
C LEU A 103 -0.29 15.17 -6.98
N PRO A 104 -0.21 16.10 -7.95
CA PRO A 104 -0.11 17.53 -7.67
C PRO A 104 -1.24 17.99 -6.73
N HIS A 105 -0.92 18.86 -5.77
CA HIS A 105 -1.89 19.40 -4.81
C HIS A 105 -3.03 20.21 -5.45
N GLU A 106 -2.86 20.60 -6.71
CA GLU A 106 -3.85 21.31 -7.51
C GLU A 106 -4.96 20.39 -8.04
N LEU A 107 -4.75 19.07 -8.02
CA LEU A 107 -5.75 18.10 -8.45
C LEU A 107 -6.56 17.62 -7.25
N ALA A 108 -7.87 17.86 -7.31
CA ALA A 108 -8.80 17.37 -6.31
C ALA A 108 -9.69 16.26 -6.89
N LEU A 109 -9.71 15.11 -6.20
CA LEU A 109 -10.51 13.95 -6.57
C LEU A 109 -12.00 14.29 -6.47
N THR A 110 -12.74 14.16 -7.57
CA THR A 110 -14.20 14.39 -7.61
C THR A 110 -14.99 13.12 -7.47
N ALA A 111 -14.61 12.10 -8.25
CA ALA A 111 -15.29 10.83 -8.33
C ALA A 111 -14.28 9.72 -8.65
N TRP A 112 -14.63 8.49 -8.29
CA TRP A 112 -13.88 7.31 -8.66
C TRP A 112 -14.83 6.15 -8.92
N GLU A 113 -14.39 5.23 -9.76
CA GLU A 113 -15.08 4.01 -10.11
C GLU A 113 -14.09 2.86 -10.15
N ASP A 114 -14.45 1.75 -9.49
CA ASP A 114 -13.75 0.48 -9.66
C ASP A 114 -14.34 -0.19 -10.90
N THR A 115 -13.55 -0.22 -11.96
CA THR A 115 -13.96 -0.84 -13.23
C THR A 115 -13.77 -2.36 -13.20
N GLY A 116 -13.21 -2.89 -12.11
CA GLY A 116 -12.99 -4.32 -11.93
C GLY A 116 -11.92 -4.85 -12.88
N ALA A 117 -12.19 -6.03 -13.46
CA ALA A 117 -11.32 -6.65 -14.45
C ALA A 117 -11.14 -5.73 -15.66
N ALA A 118 -9.91 -5.63 -16.15
CA ALA A 118 -9.61 -4.77 -17.29
C ALA A 118 -10.42 -5.23 -18.53
N PRO A 119 -10.78 -4.30 -19.44
CA PRO A 119 -11.62 -4.60 -20.62
C PRO A 119 -10.98 -5.61 -21.58
N ASP A 120 -9.68 -5.85 -21.45
CA ASP A 120 -8.93 -6.87 -22.18
C ASP A 120 -9.12 -8.30 -21.61
N GLY A 121 -9.92 -8.46 -20.56
CA GLY A 121 -10.18 -9.74 -19.90
C GLY A 121 -9.05 -10.21 -18.97
N SER A 122 -8.01 -9.39 -18.77
CA SER A 122 -6.92 -9.73 -17.85
C SER A 122 -7.37 -9.70 -16.39
N THR A 123 -6.84 -10.63 -15.59
CA THR A 123 -6.99 -10.59 -14.14
C THR A 123 -6.20 -9.41 -13.58
N GLY A 124 -6.89 -8.31 -13.35
CA GLY A 124 -6.31 -7.07 -12.87
C GLY A 124 -7.31 -6.22 -12.08
N LEU A 125 -6.77 -5.24 -11.38
CA LEU A 125 -7.52 -4.20 -10.70
C LEU A 125 -7.45 -2.93 -11.55
N SER A 126 -8.60 -2.38 -11.93
CA SER A 126 -8.70 -1.13 -12.68
C SER A 126 -9.50 -0.11 -11.89
N VAL A 127 -8.88 1.04 -11.61
CA VAL A 127 -9.51 2.16 -10.92
C VAL A 127 -9.46 3.39 -11.81
N LEU A 128 -10.63 3.92 -12.16
CA LEU A 128 -10.77 5.17 -12.90
C LEU A 128 -11.13 6.29 -11.92
N ALA A 129 -10.36 7.37 -11.90
CA ALA A 129 -10.57 8.50 -11.03
C ALA A 129 -10.69 9.80 -11.84
N ARG A 130 -11.67 10.62 -11.47
CA ARG A 130 -11.92 11.95 -12.08
C ARG A 130 -11.38 13.04 -11.17
N PHE A 131 -10.79 14.06 -11.77
CA PHE A 131 -10.15 15.15 -11.05
C PHE A 131 -10.62 16.50 -11.59
N HIS A 132 -10.60 17.51 -10.71
CA HIS A 132 -10.73 18.91 -11.09
C HIS A 132 -9.51 19.68 -10.61
N TRP A 133 -9.23 20.78 -11.28
CA TRP A 133 -8.24 21.74 -10.83
C TRP A 133 -8.78 22.49 -9.62
N ALA A 134 -7.89 22.90 -8.71
CA ALA A 134 -8.23 23.77 -7.58
C ALA A 134 -8.85 25.11 -8.04
N SER A 135 -8.59 25.52 -9.29
CA SER A 135 -9.23 26.66 -9.95
C SER A 135 -10.70 26.44 -10.32
N GLY A 136 -11.20 25.20 -10.25
CA GLY A 136 -12.60 24.81 -10.50
C GLY A 136 -12.87 24.19 -11.86
N GLY A 137 -11.89 24.14 -12.78
CA GLY A 137 -12.04 23.51 -14.09
C GLY A 137 -11.95 21.98 -14.03
N ASP A 138 -12.63 21.27 -14.95
CA ASP A 138 -12.42 19.83 -15.14
C ASP A 138 -10.96 19.59 -15.54
N ALA A 139 -10.25 18.75 -14.80
CA ALA A 139 -8.86 18.41 -15.10
C ALA A 139 -8.77 17.15 -15.98
N GLY A 140 -9.87 16.41 -16.14
CA GLY A 140 -9.92 15.15 -16.85
C GLY A 140 -9.85 13.95 -15.90
N THR A 141 -9.31 12.85 -16.40
CA THR A 141 -9.36 11.55 -15.72
C THR A 141 -7.99 10.91 -15.63
N ILE A 142 -7.73 10.23 -14.52
CA ILE A 142 -6.56 9.39 -14.33
C ILE A 142 -7.04 7.97 -14.06
N GLU A 143 -6.57 7.02 -14.86
CA GLU A 143 -6.85 5.59 -14.70
C GLU A 143 -5.60 4.87 -14.23
N VAL A 144 -5.76 4.00 -13.23
CA VAL A 144 -4.71 3.11 -12.75
C VAL A 144 -5.14 1.68 -12.99
N ARG A 145 -4.37 0.94 -13.78
CA ARG A 145 -4.54 -0.50 -13.98
C ARG A 145 -3.35 -1.24 -13.44
N VAL A 146 -3.61 -2.23 -12.60
CA VAL A 146 -2.63 -3.16 -12.06
C VAL A 146 -2.99 -4.55 -12.57
N GLN A 147 -2.12 -5.13 -13.37
CA GLN A 147 -2.30 -6.45 -13.98
C GLN A 147 -1.17 -7.37 -13.53
N LEU A 148 -1.47 -8.64 -13.27
CA LEU A 148 -0.41 -9.65 -13.26
C LEU A 148 -0.16 -10.05 -14.70
N ALA A 149 1.08 -9.87 -15.17
CA ALA A 149 1.51 -10.37 -16.46
C ALA A 149 1.46 -11.89 -16.43
N ASP A 150 0.77 -12.46 -17.41
CA ASP A 150 0.84 -13.89 -17.68
C ASP A 150 2.30 -14.26 -18.03
N GLU A 151 2.79 -15.43 -17.63
CA GLU A 151 4.22 -15.80 -17.80
C GLU A 151 4.69 -15.67 -19.27
N GLY A 152 3.78 -15.79 -20.24
CA GLY A 152 4.06 -15.60 -21.68
C GLY A 152 4.15 -14.14 -22.15
N ALA A 153 3.65 -13.16 -21.38
CA ALA A 153 3.67 -11.74 -21.73
C ALA A 153 4.97 -11.03 -21.31
N GLN A 154 5.75 -11.63 -20.41
CA GLN A 154 6.97 -11.03 -19.85
C GLN A 154 8.08 -10.82 -20.90
N THR A 155 8.09 -11.61 -21.98
CA THR A 155 9.09 -11.54 -23.05
C THR A 155 8.83 -10.44 -24.07
N LEU A 156 7.61 -9.88 -24.15
CA LEU A 156 7.24 -8.88 -25.17
C LEU A 156 7.39 -7.43 -24.70
N ILE A 157 7.49 -7.17 -23.40
CA ILE A 157 7.43 -5.80 -22.85
C ILE A 157 8.80 -5.09 -22.89
N TRP A 158 9.91 -5.84 -22.96
CA TRP A 158 11.25 -5.26 -23.06
C TRP A 158 11.57 -4.64 -24.44
N GLY A 159 10.64 -4.75 -25.39
CA GLY A 159 10.75 -4.16 -26.72
C GLY A 159 9.43 -3.55 -27.16
N HIS A 160 8.83 -2.64 -26.37
CA HIS A 160 7.86 -1.72 -26.96
C HIS A 160 8.59 -0.89 -28.02
N ASP A 161 8.50 -1.35 -29.27
CA ASP A 161 8.96 -0.60 -30.41
C ASP A 161 8.00 0.57 -30.61
N CYS A 162 8.36 1.68 -29.98
CA CYS A 162 7.62 2.92 -30.06
C CYS A 162 7.50 3.49 -31.48
N ARG A 163 8.12 2.86 -32.49
CA ARG A 163 8.03 3.26 -33.89
C ARG A 163 6.90 2.60 -34.66
N GLU A 164 6.31 1.52 -34.16
CA GLU A 164 5.37 0.72 -34.96
C GLU A 164 3.90 1.18 -34.83
N ASP A 165 3.55 1.95 -33.79
CA ASP A 165 2.19 2.42 -33.59
C ASP A 165 2.00 3.87 -34.07
N PRO A 166 1.21 4.11 -35.15
CA PRO A 166 0.96 5.46 -35.66
C PRO A 166 0.21 6.37 -34.67
N ALA A 167 -0.43 5.83 -33.63
CA ALA A 167 -1.07 6.62 -32.59
C ALA A 167 -0.06 7.21 -31.58
N VAL A 168 1.17 6.69 -31.52
CA VAL A 168 2.22 7.16 -30.62
C VAL A 168 2.87 8.42 -31.19
N ARG A 169 2.63 9.56 -30.52
CA ARG A 169 3.26 10.85 -30.87
C ARG A 169 4.62 11.02 -30.21
N ALA A 170 4.76 10.54 -28.98
CA ALA A 170 6.01 10.60 -28.22
C ALA A 170 6.17 9.35 -27.38
N CYS A 171 7.41 8.90 -27.25
CA CYS A 171 7.78 7.78 -26.39
C CYS A 171 9.11 8.08 -25.72
N ALA A 172 9.18 7.84 -24.42
CA ALA A 172 10.41 7.95 -23.64
C ALA A 172 10.50 6.78 -22.65
N PRO A 173 11.67 6.14 -22.49
CA PRO A 173 11.84 5.13 -21.46
C PRO A 173 11.67 5.74 -20.08
N VAL A 174 11.07 4.98 -19.16
CA VAL A 174 10.94 5.34 -17.74
C VAL A 174 11.36 4.14 -16.90
N GLY A 175 12.09 4.39 -15.82
CA GLY A 175 12.49 3.33 -14.91
C GLY A 175 13.28 3.84 -13.72
N SER A 176 13.35 3.01 -12.68
CA SER A 176 14.18 3.25 -11.50
C SER A 176 14.43 1.93 -10.79
N GLY A 177 15.70 1.57 -10.60
CA GLY A 177 16.09 0.27 -10.04
C GLY A 177 15.58 -0.86 -10.92
N ASP A 178 14.79 -1.76 -10.33
CA ASP A 178 14.27 -2.95 -11.00
C ASP A 178 12.95 -2.72 -11.74
N VAL A 179 12.41 -1.50 -11.70
CA VAL A 179 11.20 -1.12 -12.45
C VAL A 179 11.61 -0.52 -13.79
N SER A 180 11.09 -1.08 -14.88
CA SER A 180 11.31 -0.59 -16.24
C SER A 180 9.98 -0.41 -16.97
N GLY A 181 9.96 0.49 -17.95
CA GLY A 181 8.74 0.85 -18.66
C GLY A 181 8.94 1.94 -19.70
N VAL A 182 7.81 2.43 -20.22
CA VAL A 182 7.76 3.52 -21.18
C VAL A 182 6.68 4.53 -20.83
N ASN A 183 6.95 5.80 -21.08
CA ASN A 183 5.96 6.86 -21.14
C ASN A 183 5.60 7.10 -22.61
N LEU A 184 4.32 7.13 -22.90
CA LEU A 184 3.74 7.32 -24.22
C LEU A 184 2.81 8.53 -24.19
N THR A 185 2.82 9.30 -25.27
CA THR A 185 1.76 10.27 -25.58
C THR A 185 1.02 9.77 -26.82
N LEU A 186 -0.25 9.45 -26.62
CA LEU A 186 -1.14 8.83 -27.60
C LEU A 186 -2.27 9.80 -27.98
N SER A 187 -2.94 9.55 -29.11
CA SER A 187 -4.26 10.10 -29.39
C SER A 187 -5.29 8.97 -29.29
N ASP A 188 -6.39 9.19 -28.58
CA ASP A 188 -7.48 8.22 -28.58
C ASP A 188 -8.35 8.32 -29.85
N ASP A 189 -9.35 7.44 -29.96
CA ASP A 189 -10.32 7.40 -31.07
C ASP A 189 -11.16 8.68 -31.19
N GLN A 190 -11.25 9.46 -30.11
CA GLN A 190 -11.92 10.76 -30.06
C GLN A 190 -10.97 11.94 -30.36
N GLY A 191 -9.70 11.66 -30.68
CA GLY A 191 -8.67 12.67 -30.95
C GLY A 191 -8.17 13.40 -29.70
N ARG A 192 -8.51 12.91 -28.49
CA ARG A 192 -7.98 13.45 -27.24
C ARG A 192 -6.56 12.97 -27.04
N THR A 193 -5.74 13.83 -26.44
CA THR A 193 -4.38 13.44 -26.06
C THR A 193 -4.45 12.61 -24.78
N VAL A 194 -3.78 11.46 -24.77
CA VAL A 194 -3.66 10.58 -23.62
C VAL A 194 -2.18 10.43 -23.29
N ASN A 195 -1.80 10.78 -22.08
CA ASN A 195 -0.48 10.42 -21.57
C ASN A 195 -0.62 9.07 -20.87
N ARG A 196 0.30 8.14 -21.12
CA ARG A 196 0.29 6.80 -20.55
C ARG A 196 1.69 6.41 -20.08
N ALA A 197 1.82 5.95 -18.85
CA ALA A 197 3.01 5.28 -18.35
C ALA A 197 2.69 3.79 -18.19
N ASP A 198 3.52 2.94 -18.78
CA ASP A 198 3.38 1.48 -18.76
C ASP A 198 4.66 0.88 -18.18
N LEU A 199 4.56 0.32 -16.99
CA LEU A 199 5.70 -0.19 -16.23
C LEU A 199 5.47 -1.64 -15.88
N MET A 200 6.57 -2.37 -15.75
CA MET A 200 6.59 -3.73 -15.26
C MET A 200 7.69 -3.88 -14.21
N ASP A 201 7.38 -4.59 -13.13
CA ASP A 201 8.37 -4.98 -12.13
C ASP A 201 8.91 -6.40 -12.38
N PRO A 202 9.97 -6.84 -11.67
CA PRO A 202 10.54 -8.17 -11.82
C PRO A 202 9.61 -9.31 -11.39
N HIS A 203 8.54 -9.00 -10.67
CA HIS A 203 7.54 -9.96 -10.23
C HIS A 203 6.45 -10.15 -11.30
N GLY A 204 6.56 -9.49 -12.45
CA GLY A 204 5.57 -9.54 -13.51
C GLY A 204 4.33 -8.71 -13.20
N VAL A 205 4.37 -7.80 -12.23
CA VAL A 205 3.26 -6.87 -12.00
C VAL A 205 3.39 -5.72 -12.99
N ARG A 206 2.40 -5.57 -13.86
CA ARG A 206 2.29 -4.48 -14.81
C ARG A 206 1.41 -3.38 -14.24
N LEU A 207 1.91 -2.16 -14.24
CA LEU A 207 1.16 -0.95 -13.89
C LEU A 207 1.02 -0.07 -15.11
N VAL A 208 -0.23 0.20 -15.48
CA VAL A 208 -0.57 1.17 -16.51
C VAL A 208 -1.25 2.35 -15.84
N LEU A 209 -0.60 3.51 -15.89
CA LEU A 209 -1.16 4.79 -15.46
C LEU A 209 -1.50 5.59 -16.72
N SER A 210 -2.76 5.94 -16.93
CA SER A 210 -3.16 6.82 -18.02
C SER A 210 -3.77 8.10 -17.48
N ALA A 211 -3.53 9.22 -18.16
CA ALA A 211 -4.20 10.48 -17.90
C ALA A 211 -4.76 11.03 -19.21
N THR A 212 -6.05 11.36 -19.18
CA THR A 212 -6.80 11.85 -20.33
C THR A 212 -7.36 13.22 -19.98
N GLY A 213 -7.06 14.22 -20.81
CA GLY A 213 -7.61 15.56 -20.64
C GLY A 213 -9.10 15.62 -21.03
N PRO A 214 -9.82 16.68 -20.64
CA PRO A 214 -11.12 16.97 -21.23
C PRO A 214 -10.99 17.22 -22.74
N THR A 215 -12.10 17.14 -23.47
CA THR A 215 -12.10 17.22 -24.94
C THR A 215 -11.43 18.49 -25.44
N GLY A 216 -10.29 18.35 -26.13
CA GLY A 216 -9.52 19.46 -26.70
C GLY A 216 -8.42 20.03 -25.79
N ASP A 217 -8.36 19.59 -24.54
CA ASP A 217 -7.39 20.05 -23.56
C ASP A 217 -6.27 19.02 -23.31
N ALA A 218 -5.15 19.51 -22.76
CA ALA A 218 -4.04 18.64 -22.37
C ALA A 218 -4.41 17.77 -21.15
N PRO A 219 -3.85 16.55 -21.03
CA PRO A 219 -3.97 15.74 -19.83
C PRO A 219 -3.55 16.47 -18.55
N PRO A 220 -4.12 16.11 -17.38
CA PRO A 220 -3.78 16.76 -16.12
C PRO A 220 -2.36 16.48 -15.63
N LEU A 221 -1.68 15.50 -16.23
CA LEU A 221 -0.33 15.10 -15.87
C LEU A 221 0.56 15.13 -17.11
N GLU A 222 1.64 15.90 -17.01
CA GLU A 222 2.73 15.89 -17.97
C GLU A 222 3.39 14.51 -18.06
N PRO A 223 3.90 14.07 -19.23
CA PRO A 223 4.49 12.74 -19.40
C PRO A 223 5.62 12.45 -18.41
N SER A 224 6.46 13.45 -18.11
CA SER A 224 7.57 13.30 -17.16
C SER A 224 7.10 13.14 -15.72
N ALA A 225 6.04 13.86 -15.32
CA ALA A 225 5.42 13.72 -14.00
C ALA A 225 4.74 12.36 -13.86
N MET A 226 4.02 11.93 -14.90
CA MET A 226 3.37 10.62 -14.96
C MET A 226 4.36 9.48 -14.75
N GLY A 227 5.51 9.50 -15.43
CA GLY A 227 6.55 8.50 -15.22
C GLY A 227 7.05 8.43 -13.78
N LYS A 228 7.29 9.57 -13.15
CA LYS A 228 7.73 9.62 -11.74
C LYS A 228 6.66 9.09 -10.78
N ILE A 229 5.41 9.48 -11.00
CA ILE A 229 4.27 9.02 -10.21
C ILE A 229 4.12 7.52 -10.34
N ALA A 230 4.18 6.99 -11.56
CA ALA A 230 3.99 5.59 -11.84
C ALA A 230 5.12 4.72 -11.26
N VAL A 231 6.38 5.16 -11.35
CA VAL A 231 7.51 4.51 -10.67
C VAL A 231 7.31 4.48 -9.15
N GLY A 232 6.96 5.62 -8.54
CA GLY A 232 6.74 5.71 -7.10
C GLY A 232 5.58 4.82 -6.64
N LEU A 233 4.48 4.82 -7.41
CA LEU A 233 3.32 3.97 -7.15
C LEU A 233 3.69 2.48 -7.25
N GLN A 234 4.40 2.08 -8.31
CA GLN A 234 4.85 0.69 -8.48
C GLN A 234 5.68 0.24 -7.28
N GLN A 235 6.66 1.04 -6.85
CA GLN A 235 7.50 0.70 -5.69
C GLN A 235 6.67 0.50 -4.41
N THR A 236 5.64 1.32 -4.19
CA THR A 236 4.74 1.14 -3.03
C THR A 236 3.89 -0.14 -3.13
N LEU A 237 3.43 -0.49 -4.34
CA LEU A 237 2.63 -1.69 -4.57
C LEU A 237 3.48 -2.97 -4.42
N SER A 238 4.69 -3.00 -4.98
CA SER A 238 5.60 -4.13 -4.85
C SER A 238 5.97 -4.37 -3.38
N ALA A 239 6.24 -3.32 -2.60
CA ALA A 239 6.52 -3.44 -1.16
C ALA A 239 5.33 -4.03 -0.37
N ASP A 240 4.09 -3.67 -0.71
CA ASP A 240 2.89 -4.23 -0.09
C ASP A 240 2.71 -5.73 -0.45
N LEU A 241 2.99 -6.10 -1.70
CA LEU A 241 2.95 -7.49 -2.18
C LEU A 241 4.00 -8.36 -1.47
N ASP A 242 5.23 -7.85 -1.32
CA ASP A 242 6.29 -8.55 -0.58
C ASP A 242 5.92 -8.77 0.89
N ALA A 243 5.37 -7.74 1.53
CA ALA A 243 4.90 -7.82 2.92
C ALA A 243 3.77 -8.84 3.07
N TYR A 244 2.85 -8.91 2.10
CA TYR A 244 1.80 -9.93 2.06
C TYR A 244 2.39 -11.34 1.90
N ALA A 245 3.28 -11.54 0.92
CA ALA A 245 3.93 -12.82 0.66
C ALA A 245 4.74 -13.30 1.88
N ALA A 246 5.42 -12.40 2.59
CA ALA A 246 6.14 -12.71 3.82
C ALA A 246 5.20 -13.18 4.95
N ARG A 247 4.07 -12.48 5.15
CA ARG A 247 3.06 -12.88 6.15
C ARG A 247 2.46 -14.24 5.83
N GLU A 248 2.18 -14.52 4.57
CA GLU A 248 1.60 -15.79 4.16
C GLU A 248 2.59 -16.95 4.31
N ARG A 249 3.88 -16.72 4.02
CA ARG A 249 4.96 -17.68 4.34
C ARG A 249 5.05 -17.97 5.84
N ALA A 250 5.00 -16.93 6.68
CA ALA A 250 5.03 -17.10 8.14
C ALA A 250 3.81 -17.88 8.66
N ARG A 251 2.61 -17.64 8.09
CA ARG A 251 1.40 -18.42 8.41
C ARG A 251 1.56 -19.89 8.07
N ARG A 252 2.06 -20.21 6.88
CA ARG A 252 2.32 -21.60 6.46
C ARG A 252 3.32 -22.28 7.40
N GLN A 253 4.41 -21.60 7.74
CA GLN A 253 5.41 -22.12 8.69
C GLN A 253 4.81 -22.39 10.08
N ALA A 254 3.97 -21.49 10.59
CA ALA A 254 3.28 -21.68 11.87
C ALA A 254 2.35 -22.90 11.85
N VAL A 255 1.59 -23.10 10.76
CA VAL A 255 0.73 -24.29 10.61
C VAL A 255 1.57 -25.57 10.60
N THR A 256 2.71 -25.60 9.87
CA THR A 256 3.59 -26.77 9.83
C THR A 256 4.27 -27.09 11.17
N ALA A 257 4.60 -26.06 11.97
CA ALA A 257 5.19 -26.21 13.29
C ALA A 257 4.22 -26.84 14.30
N VAL A 258 2.92 -26.52 14.21
CA VAL A 258 1.88 -27.08 15.09
C VAL A 258 1.57 -28.54 14.74
N THR A 259 1.68 -28.93 13.47
CA THR A 259 1.44 -30.32 13.04
C THR A 259 2.65 -31.23 13.17
N SER A 260 3.84 -30.68 13.46
CA SER A 260 5.02 -31.50 13.71
C SER A 260 4.88 -32.16 15.09
N PRO A 261 4.76 -33.50 15.17
CA PRO A 261 4.66 -34.16 16.47
C PRO A 261 5.88 -33.77 17.33
N PRO A 262 5.71 -33.59 18.65
CA PRO A 262 6.84 -33.34 19.52
C PRO A 262 7.86 -34.43 19.25
N ALA A 263 9.09 -34.03 18.87
CA ALA A 263 10.18 -34.97 18.71
C ALA A 263 10.19 -35.83 19.97
N SER A 264 9.99 -37.15 19.80
CA SER A 264 9.96 -38.09 20.91
C SER A 264 11.12 -37.76 21.85
N PRO A 265 10.86 -37.62 23.17
CA PRO A 265 11.92 -37.34 24.11
C PRO A 265 13.02 -38.36 23.85
N GLY A 266 14.19 -37.88 23.41
CA GLY A 266 15.34 -38.73 23.16
C GLY A 266 15.58 -39.60 24.40
N PRO A 267 16.09 -40.83 24.23
CA PRO A 267 16.29 -41.74 25.35
C PRO A 267 17.05 -41.00 26.44
N ALA A 268 16.42 -40.89 27.61
CA ALA A 268 17.02 -40.28 28.78
C ALA A 268 18.36 -40.98 29.03
N LEU A 269 19.46 -40.31 28.70
CA LEU A 269 20.77 -40.74 29.14
C LEU A 269 20.70 -40.76 30.66
N THR A 270 20.77 -41.96 31.20
CA THR A 270 20.87 -42.26 32.63
C THR A 270 22.03 -41.45 33.18
N ALA A 271 21.69 -40.33 33.83
CA ALA A 271 22.63 -39.56 34.62
C ALA A 271 23.16 -40.48 35.74
N VAL A 272 24.44 -40.83 35.63
CA VAL A 272 25.21 -41.45 36.71
C VAL A 272 25.27 -40.45 37.87
N PRO A 273 24.83 -40.79 39.10
CA PRO A 273 25.03 -39.93 40.24
C PRO A 273 26.36 -40.28 40.89
N SER A 274 27.33 -39.37 40.87
CA SER A 274 28.34 -39.23 41.94
C SER A 274 29.30 -38.07 41.66
N GLY A 275 29.30 -37.07 42.54
CA GLY A 275 30.36 -36.05 42.59
C GLY A 275 29.88 -34.71 43.12
N ALA A 276 29.94 -34.55 44.44
CA ALA A 276 29.65 -33.32 45.18
C ALA A 276 30.73 -32.22 44.95
N PRO A 277 30.58 -30.98 45.47
CA PRO A 277 30.75 -29.75 44.70
C PRO A 277 32.11 -29.07 44.90
N GLY A 278 32.78 -28.73 43.80
CA GLY A 278 33.93 -27.83 43.79
C GLY A 278 33.48 -26.38 43.67
N SER A 279 33.36 -25.68 44.81
CA SER A 279 33.22 -24.23 44.89
C SER A 279 34.41 -23.53 44.21
N SER A 280 34.24 -23.04 42.99
CA SER A 280 35.14 -22.05 42.38
C SER A 280 34.36 -20.78 42.07
N ARG A 281 34.71 -19.76 42.86
CA ARG A 281 34.21 -18.39 42.85
C ARG A 281 34.62 -17.68 41.56
N PRO A 282 33.68 -17.20 40.72
CA PRO A 282 34.04 -16.37 39.57
C PRO A 282 34.39 -14.96 40.08
N GLY A 283 35.63 -14.54 39.82
CA GLY A 283 36.09 -13.18 40.09
C GLY A 283 35.31 -12.15 39.29
N SER A 284 34.87 -11.09 39.97
CA SER A 284 34.27 -9.91 39.36
C SER A 284 35.29 -9.20 38.46
N ALA A 285 35.19 -9.42 37.15
CA ALA A 285 35.87 -8.60 36.16
C ALA A 285 35.10 -7.29 35.97
N ARG A 286 35.74 -6.19 36.34
CA ARG A 286 35.26 -4.82 36.24
C ARG A 286 35.35 -4.36 34.77
N PRO A 287 34.26 -3.98 34.09
CA PRO A 287 34.35 -3.45 32.74
C PRO A 287 35.02 -2.08 32.78
N GLY A 288 36.15 -1.95 32.09
CA GLY A 288 36.84 -0.69 31.88
C GLY A 288 36.02 0.24 30.99
N SER A 289 35.79 1.45 31.47
CA SER A 289 35.13 2.54 30.76
C SER A 289 35.99 3.01 29.57
N ALA A 290 35.65 2.58 28.35
CA ALA A 290 36.22 3.14 27.13
C ALA A 290 35.53 4.47 26.79
N ARG A 291 36.33 5.55 26.81
CA ARG A 291 35.96 6.93 26.49
C ARG A 291 35.85 7.07 24.95
N PRO A 292 34.71 7.52 24.39
CA PRO A 292 34.65 7.84 22.97
C PRO A 292 35.44 9.11 22.69
N GLY A 293 36.42 9.01 21.78
CA GLY A 293 37.14 10.15 21.23
C GLY A 293 36.24 10.94 20.29
N SER A 294 36.10 12.23 20.57
CA SER A 294 35.56 13.25 19.69
C SER A 294 36.49 13.44 18.48
N GLY A 295 36.01 13.07 17.29
CA GLY A 295 36.64 13.39 16.01
C GLY A 295 35.70 14.24 15.16
N GLU A 296 35.97 15.53 15.10
CA GLU A 296 35.46 16.53 14.17
C GLU A 296 36.71 17.28 13.65
N PRO A 297 36.69 18.07 12.55
CA PRO A 297 36.00 18.00 11.26
C PRO A 297 37.02 17.86 10.10
N THR A 298 36.57 17.68 8.85
CA THR A 298 37.21 18.43 7.76
C THR A 298 36.24 18.63 6.60
N ALA A 299 35.94 19.90 6.36
CA ALA A 299 35.32 20.39 5.15
C ALA A 299 36.39 20.50 4.05
N ALA A 300 36.08 19.96 2.87
CA ALA A 300 36.66 20.36 1.59
C ALA A 300 35.46 20.46 0.63
N GLY A 301 35.12 21.59 0.02
CA GLY A 301 36.01 22.65 -0.46
C GLY A 301 36.51 22.25 -1.85
N GLY A 302 35.69 22.44 -2.87
CA GLY A 302 36.02 22.08 -4.26
C GLY A 302 35.01 22.65 -5.24
N GLY A 303 35.00 23.97 -5.37
CA GLY A 303 34.45 24.65 -6.54
C GLY A 303 35.42 24.54 -7.72
N GLY A 304 34.86 24.40 -8.92
CA GLY A 304 35.58 24.50 -10.18
C GLY A 304 34.60 24.92 -11.28
N PRO A 305 35.04 25.83 -12.19
CA PRO A 305 34.19 26.64 -13.07
C PRO A 305 33.48 25.87 -14.18
#